data_AF-A0A0P0AC69-F1
#
_entry.id   AF-A0A0P0AC69-F1
#
_cell.length_a   1.000
_cell.length_b   1.000
_cell.length_c   1.000
_cell.angle_alpha   90.00
_cell.angle_beta   90.00
_cell.angle_gamma   90.00
#
_symmetry.space_group_name_H-M   'P 1'
#
loop_
_entity.id
_entity.type
_entity.pdbx_description
1 polymer ?
#
loop_
_entity_poly.entity_id
_entity_poly.type
_entity_poly.pdbx_seq_one_letter_code
_entity_poly.pdbx_strand_id
1 'polypeptide(L)'
;MALPLTGPLSLSQVNTELGRSAGATISLGDAGVRGLAGVAGGAIGLGTLRGKSNAFAWTITSNIQELDVHAAALARGWNGSAAVTVTIGSGVYIWSDDVAVAALRTGGAYPGGLTLINRGFIMGKGGAGASNATTHAFNIFSTRTNGVAGGPAIALSTPITIDNAQGYIGGGGGGGSSGLACGGGGAGGGLGGGLSYVSNLVPAVVTAPAPPSPGQPGSQNLTQDPNHLAFNVHYAQHTGAGGAGGNVAASKGFSI
;
A
#
# COMPACT_ATOMS: atom_id res chain seq x y z
N MET A 1 -1.45 -18.27 -24.72
CA MET A 1 -0.66 -19.50 -24.49
C MET A 1 0.64 -19.33 -25.24
N ALA A 2 1.79 -19.25 -24.55
CA ALA A 2 3.05 -18.91 -25.20
C ALA A 2 3.32 -19.72 -26.49
N LEU A 3 3.83 -19.04 -27.52
CA LEU A 3 4.12 -19.64 -28.81
C LEU A 3 5.17 -20.76 -28.70
N PRO A 4 5.11 -21.82 -29.52
CA PRO A 4 6.00 -22.97 -29.44
C PRO A 4 7.49 -22.59 -29.40
N LEU A 5 8.22 -23.12 -28.41
CA LEU A 5 9.68 -22.96 -28.31
C LEU A 5 10.42 -23.74 -29.40
N THR A 6 9.90 -24.88 -29.83
CA THR A 6 10.47 -25.75 -30.86
C THR A 6 9.40 -26.21 -31.85
N GLY A 7 9.81 -26.84 -32.95
CA GLY A 7 8.88 -27.34 -33.98
C GLY A 7 8.27 -26.24 -34.88
N PRO A 8 7.33 -26.59 -35.77
CA PRO A 8 6.71 -25.62 -36.68
C PRO A 8 6.02 -24.48 -35.92
N LEU A 9 6.30 -23.25 -36.32
CA LEU A 9 5.58 -22.06 -35.88
C LEU A 9 4.87 -21.48 -37.10
N SER A 10 3.58 -21.21 -37.00
CA SER A 10 2.77 -20.65 -38.07
C SER A 10 2.18 -19.29 -37.68
N LEU A 11 1.87 -18.47 -38.69
CA LEU A 11 1.17 -17.19 -38.49
C LEU A 11 -0.24 -17.39 -37.93
N SER A 12 -0.85 -18.55 -38.16
CA SER A 12 -2.12 -18.92 -37.56
C SER A 12 -2.02 -19.01 -36.03
N GLN A 13 -0.93 -19.58 -35.51
CA GLN A 13 -0.66 -19.61 -34.07
C GLN A 13 -0.38 -18.20 -33.52
N VAL A 14 0.32 -17.34 -34.28
CA VAL A 14 0.55 -15.94 -33.90
C VAL A 14 -0.78 -15.17 -33.80
N ASN A 15 -1.71 -15.39 -34.74
CA ASN A 15 -3.05 -14.82 -34.65
C ASN A 15 -3.77 -15.25 -33.38
N THR A 16 -3.80 -16.55 -33.11
CA THR A 16 -4.44 -17.09 -31.90
C THR A 16 -3.82 -16.50 -30.64
N GLU A 17 -2.49 -16.33 -30.60
CA GLU A 17 -1.81 -15.73 -29.45
C GLU A 17 -2.14 -14.24 -29.26
N LEU A 18 -2.33 -13.50 -30.36
CA LEU A 18 -2.80 -12.12 -30.34
C LEU A 18 -4.32 -12.01 -30.10
N GLY A 19 -5.03 -13.12 -29.86
CA GLY A 19 -6.48 -13.15 -29.64
C GLY A 19 -7.31 -12.95 -30.92
N ARG A 20 -6.71 -13.15 -32.10
CA ARG A 20 -7.37 -13.05 -33.41
C ARG A 20 -7.82 -14.43 -33.89
N SER A 21 -8.75 -14.42 -34.87
CA SER A 21 -9.11 -15.65 -35.59
C SER A 21 -7.87 -16.26 -36.25
N ALA A 22 -7.72 -17.57 -36.15
CA ALA A 22 -6.58 -18.33 -36.67
C ALA A 22 -6.33 -18.09 -38.18
N GLY A 23 -7.38 -17.78 -38.95
CA GLY A 23 -7.32 -17.49 -40.39
C GLY A 23 -7.25 -16.00 -40.75
N ALA A 24 -7.16 -15.10 -39.77
CA ALA A 24 -7.08 -13.67 -40.05
C ALA A 24 -5.78 -13.35 -40.82
N THR A 25 -5.85 -12.38 -41.75
CA THR A 25 -4.65 -11.87 -42.40
C THR A 25 -3.74 -11.24 -41.35
N ILE A 26 -2.46 -11.60 -41.36
CA ILE A 26 -1.46 -11.10 -40.41
C ILE A 26 -0.12 -10.97 -41.10
N SER A 27 0.60 -9.91 -40.77
CA SER A 27 1.95 -9.63 -41.26
C SER A 27 2.92 -9.52 -40.10
N LEU A 28 4.18 -9.91 -40.33
CA LEU A 28 5.28 -9.64 -39.39
C LEU A 28 5.51 -8.12 -39.17
N GLY A 29 5.00 -7.29 -40.08
CA GLY A 29 5.02 -5.84 -39.93
C GLY A 29 3.96 -5.29 -38.97
N ASP A 30 2.94 -6.08 -38.61
CA ASP A 30 1.82 -5.60 -37.80
C ASP A 30 2.27 -5.20 -36.40
N ALA A 31 1.71 -4.10 -35.89
CA ALA A 31 2.03 -3.57 -34.57
C ALA A 31 1.86 -4.62 -33.45
N GLY A 32 0.81 -5.45 -33.53
CA GLY A 32 0.59 -6.54 -32.55
C GLY A 32 1.69 -7.60 -32.56
N VAL A 33 2.18 -7.98 -33.75
CA VAL A 33 3.26 -8.97 -33.89
C VAL A 33 4.59 -8.40 -33.40
N ARG A 34 4.86 -7.13 -33.71
CA ARG A 34 6.04 -6.40 -33.22
C ARG A 34 6.03 -6.21 -31.71
N GLY A 35 4.87 -5.89 -31.14
CA GLY A 35 4.67 -5.84 -29.70
C GLY A 35 4.98 -7.18 -29.04
N LEU A 36 4.43 -8.28 -29.59
CA LEU A 36 4.72 -9.63 -29.12
C LEU A 36 6.23 -9.97 -29.18
N ALA A 37 6.91 -9.54 -30.24
CA ALA A 37 8.35 -9.69 -30.40
C ALA A 37 9.19 -8.82 -29.44
N GLY A 38 8.62 -7.72 -28.91
CA GLY A 38 9.33 -6.75 -28.07
C GLY A 38 10.31 -5.87 -28.84
N VAL A 39 10.03 -5.58 -30.12
CA VAL A 39 10.91 -4.77 -30.98
C VAL A 39 10.19 -3.56 -31.58
N ALA A 40 10.80 -2.38 -31.44
CA ALA A 40 10.21 -1.12 -31.90
C ALA A 40 10.36 -0.87 -33.42
N GLY A 41 11.29 -1.56 -34.10
CA GLY A 41 11.58 -1.35 -35.52
C GLY A 41 12.47 -2.45 -36.13
N GLY A 42 12.74 -2.35 -37.43
CA GLY A 42 13.56 -3.32 -38.17
C GLY A 42 12.80 -4.57 -38.64
N ALA A 43 13.44 -5.42 -39.43
CA ALA A 43 12.85 -6.68 -39.87
C ALA A 43 12.79 -7.68 -38.69
N ILE A 44 11.66 -8.34 -38.51
CA ILE A 44 11.54 -9.49 -37.61
C ILE A 44 11.29 -10.75 -38.42
N GLY A 45 11.93 -11.84 -38.01
CA GLY A 45 11.61 -13.17 -38.51
C GLY A 45 10.55 -13.82 -37.65
N LEU A 46 9.82 -14.77 -38.24
CA LEU A 46 8.86 -15.59 -37.49
C LEU A 46 9.52 -16.31 -36.29
N GLY A 47 10.81 -16.67 -36.42
CA GLY A 47 11.60 -17.27 -35.34
C GLY A 47 11.75 -16.39 -34.09
N THR A 48 11.70 -15.06 -34.22
CA THR A 48 11.79 -14.10 -33.10
C THR A 48 10.59 -14.19 -32.16
N LEU A 49 9.48 -14.76 -32.61
CA LEU A 49 8.24 -14.92 -31.84
C LEU A 49 8.20 -16.19 -30.99
N ARG A 50 9.18 -17.09 -31.12
CA ARG A 50 9.20 -18.34 -30.34
C ARG A 50 9.26 -18.06 -28.85
N GLY A 51 8.44 -18.78 -28.08
CA GLY A 51 8.33 -18.61 -26.63
C GLY A 51 7.69 -17.28 -26.18
N LYS A 52 7.30 -16.40 -27.11
CA LYS A 52 6.62 -15.14 -26.75
C LYS A 52 5.16 -15.41 -26.37
N SER A 53 4.65 -14.57 -25.48
CA SER A 53 3.29 -14.64 -24.95
C SER A 53 2.68 -13.24 -24.93
N ASN A 54 1.40 -13.14 -25.29
CA ASN A 54 0.60 -11.92 -25.15
C ASN A 54 0.01 -11.75 -23.74
N ALA A 55 0.28 -12.71 -22.84
CA ALA A 55 -0.03 -12.65 -21.43
C ALA A 55 1.23 -12.85 -20.58
N PHE A 56 1.35 -12.08 -19.50
CA PHE A 56 2.42 -12.15 -18.53
C PHE A 56 1.83 -12.19 -17.13
N ALA A 57 2.17 -13.22 -16.36
CA ALA A 57 1.63 -13.37 -15.02
C ALA A 57 2.73 -13.80 -14.03
N TRP A 58 2.66 -13.27 -12.82
CA TRP A 58 3.52 -13.70 -11.72
C TRP A 58 2.81 -13.57 -10.37
N THR A 59 3.33 -14.30 -9.40
CA THR A 59 2.88 -14.22 -8.00
C THR A 59 3.97 -13.64 -7.12
N ILE A 60 3.60 -12.70 -6.26
CA ILE A 60 4.45 -12.14 -5.23
C ILE A 60 4.26 -12.99 -3.97
N THR A 61 5.34 -13.58 -3.46
CA THR A 61 5.32 -14.54 -2.35
C THR A 61 6.04 -14.02 -1.09
N SER A 62 6.60 -12.81 -1.15
CA SER A 62 7.30 -12.17 -0.04
C SER A 62 6.95 -10.69 0.04
N ASN A 63 7.14 -10.12 1.22
CA ASN A 63 6.80 -8.72 1.50
C ASN A 63 7.65 -7.78 0.65
N ILE A 64 7.05 -6.70 0.17
CA ILE A 64 7.72 -5.67 -0.63
C ILE A 64 7.34 -4.30 -0.08
N GLN A 65 8.34 -3.46 0.14
CA GLN A 65 8.17 -2.05 0.43
C GLN A 65 8.05 -1.28 -0.90
N GLU A 66 7.03 -0.44 -1.02
CA GLU A 66 6.82 0.52 -2.12
C GLU A 66 6.94 -0.10 -3.53
N LEU A 67 6.08 -1.09 -3.81
CA LEU A 67 6.08 -1.83 -5.06
C LEU A 67 5.76 -0.93 -6.26
N ASP A 68 6.71 -0.82 -7.19
CA ASP A 68 6.46 -0.38 -8.55
C ASP A 68 6.15 -1.59 -9.45
N VAL A 69 4.89 -1.74 -9.85
CA VAL A 69 4.43 -2.92 -10.60
C VAL A 69 5.10 -2.98 -11.99
N HIS A 70 5.34 -1.83 -12.61
CA HIS A 70 5.87 -1.77 -13.98
C HIS A 70 7.34 -2.15 -14.00
N ALA A 71 8.13 -1.55 -13.10
CA ALA A 71 9.53 -1.90 -12.94
C ALA A 71 9.70 -3.38 -12.54
N ALA A 72 8.83 -3.88 -11.64
CA ALA A 72 8.84 -5.28 -11.21
C ALA A 72 8.49 -6.26 -12.34
N ALA A 73 7.60 -5.88 -13.26
CA ALA A 73 7.25 -6.67 -14.44
C ALA A 73 8.43 -6.77 -15.43
N LEU A 74 9.04 -5.63 -15.76
CA LEU A 74 10.18 -5.57 -16.67
C LEU A 74 11.36 -6.39 -16.16
N ALA A 75 11.68 -6.27 -14.86
CA ALA A 75 12.74 -7.06 -14.22
C ALA A 75 12.49 -8.57 -14.26
N ARG A 76 11.21 -9.00 -14.39
CA ARG A 76 10.80 -10.40 -14.51
C ARG A 76 10.63 -10.85 -15.97
N GLY A 77 11.00 -10.03 -16.93
CA GLY A 77 10.98 -10.37 -18.35
C GLY A 77 9.68 -10.05 -19.08
N TRP A 78 8.83 -9.18 -18.53
CA TRP A 78 7.71 -8.63 -19.30
C TRP A 78 8.23 -7.88 -20.53
N ASN A 79 7.56 -8.06 -21.67
CA ASN A 79 7.96 -7.50 -22.96
C ASN A 79 7.48 -6.04 -23.18
N GLY A 80 6.82 -5.43 -22.18
CA GLY A 80 6.30 -4.06 -22.27
C GLY A 80 4.96 -3.92 -23.00
N SER A 81 4.38 -5.01 -23.51
CA SER A 81 3.12 -4.94 -24.28
C SER A 81 2.08 -5.98 -23.87
N ALA A 82 2.49 -7.15 -23.39
CA ALA A 82 1.59 -8.23 -23.01
C ALA A 82 0.65 -7.80 -21.87
N ALA A 83 -0.54 -8.38 -21.81
CA ALA A 83 -1.45 -8.21 -20.67
C ALA A 83 -0.78 -8.70 -19.38
N VAL A 84 -0.81 -7.89 -18.32
CA VAL A 84 -0.15 -8.21 -17.05
C VAL A 84 -1.16 -8.64 -16.01
N THR A 85 -0.94 -9.80 -15.40
CA THR A 85 -1.68 -10.26 -14.21
C THR A 85 -0.72 -10.46 -13.04
N VAL A 86 -0.90 -9.67 -11.98
CA VAL A 86 -0.09 -9.76 -10.76
C VAL A 86 -0.94 -10.35 -9.65
N THR A 87 -0.45 -11.40 -9.01
CA THR A 87 -1.09 -11.95 -7.80
C THR A 87 -0.26 -11.63 -6.58
N ILE A 88 -0.83 -10.98 -5.58
CA ILE A 88 -0.24 -10.87 -4.25
C ILE A 88 -0.68 -12.11 -3.46
N GLY A 89 0.29 -12.90 -3.00
CA GLY A 89 0.04 -14.11 -2.22
C GLY A 89 -0.62 -13.82 -0.88
N SER A 90 -1.26 -14.84 -0.30
CA SER A 90 -1.81 -14.71 1.05
C SER A 90 -0.70 -14.52 2.08
N GLY A 91 -0.93 -13.67 3.08
CA GLY A 91 0.07 -13.34 4.10
C GLY A 91 1.14 -12.34 3.65
N VAL A 92 1.15 -11.92 2.38
CA VAL A 92 2.15 -10.98 1.83
C VAL A 92 1.74 -9.54 2.07
N TYR A 93 2.70 -8.73 2.49
CA TYR A 93 2.55 -7.30 2.74
C TYR A 93 3.22 -6.47 1.66
N ILE A 94 2.44 -5.63 1.02
CA ILE A 94 2.90 -4.50 0.20
C ILE A 94 2.63 -3.23 1.01
N TRP A 95 3.68 -2.53 1.42
CA TRP A 95 3.54 -1.44 2.38
C TRP A 95 4.44 -0.25 2.03
N SER A 96 4.14 0.91 2.61
CA SER A 96 4.96 2.11 2.49
C SER A 96 5.49 2.54 3.85
N ASP A 97 6.73 3.05 3.89
CA ASP A 97 7.31 3.74 5.04
C ASP A 97 7.45 5.25 4.83
N ASP A 98 6.89 5.78 3.76
CA ASP A 98 6.78 7.21 3.48
C ASP A 98 5.30 7.61 3.31
N VAL A 99 4.87 8.66 4.01
CA VAL A 99 3.52 9.20 3.87
C VAL A 99 3.28 9.83 2.48
N ALA A 100 4.34 10.19 1.77
CA ALA A 100 4.28 10.73 0.42
C ALA A 100 4.26 9.65 -0.67
N VAL A 101 4.66 8.41 -0.35
CA VAL A 101 4.77 7.32 -1.33
C VAL A 101 3.68 6.29 -1.10
N ALA A 102 2.97 5.92 -2.16
CA ALA A 102 2.00 4.83 -2.10
C ALA A 102 2.70 3.47 -1.95
N ALA A 103 2.10 2.56 -1.19
CA ALA A 103 2.63 1.22 -1.03
C ALA A 103 2.71 0.44 -2.35
N LEU A 104 1.75 0.65 -3.25
CA LEU A 104 1.75 0.10 -4.61
C LEU A 104 1.54 1.21 -5.64
N ARG A 105 2.40 1.23 -6.65
CA ARG A 105 2.33 2.15 -7.79
C ARG A 105 2.26 1.36 -9.08
N THR A 106 1.38 1.77 -10.00
CA THR A 106 1.33 1.17 -11.35
C THR A 106 2.61 1.43 -12.13
N GLY A 107 3.24 2.60 -11.98
CA GLY A 107 4.61 2.89 -12.42
C GLY A 107 4.83 3.14 -13.92
N GLY A 108 3.87 2.80 -14.79
CA GLY A 108 4.00 2.98 -16.24
C GLY A 108 2.76 2.58 -17.01
N ALA A 109 2.86 2.53 -18.34
CA ALA A 109 1.77 2.16 -19.25
C ALA A 109 1.63 0.64 -19.37
N TYR A 110 0.38 0.14 -19.50
CA TYR A 110 0.08 -1.28 -19.73
C TYR A 110 -0.80 -1.45 -20.97
N PRO A 111 -0.22 -1.50 -22.19
CA PRO A 111 -0.98 -1.57 -23.43
C PRO A 111 -1.89 -2.80 -23.54
N GLY A 112 -1.44 -3.94 -23.00
CA GLY A 112 -2.24 -5.16 -22.91
C GLY A 112 -3.22 -5.22 -21.73
N GLY A 113 -3.26 -4.17 -20.89
CA GLY A 113 -4.04 -4.12 -19.66
C GLY A 113 -3.28 -4.65 -18.44
N LEU A 114 -3.76 -4.22 -17.26
CA LEU A 114 -3.22 -4.62 -15.97
C LEU A 114 -4.36 -5.17 -15.09
N THR A 115 -4.13 -6.36 -14.54
CA THR A 115 -4.99 -6.99 -13.53
C THR A 115 -4.17 -7.25 -12.27
N LEU A 116 -4.65 -6.77 -11.14
CA LEU A 116 -4.11 -7.05 -9.82
C LEU A 116 -5.08 -7.95 -9.06
N ILE A 117 -4.60 -9.12 -8.64
CA ILE A 117 -5.32 -10.05 -7.76
C ILE A 117 -4.69 -9.93 -6.38
N ASN A 118 -5.36 -9.23 -5.46
CA ASN A 118 -4.92 -9.08 -4.09
C ASN A 118 -5.50 -10.18 -3.20
N ARG A 119 -4.62 -11.05 -2.68
CA ARG A 119 -4.94 -12.02 -1.62
C ARG A 119 -4.19 -11.73 -0.32
N GLY A 120 -3.40 -10.66 -0.30
CA GLY A 120 -2.58 -10.23 0.82
C GLY A 120 -3.00 -8.85 1.31
N PHE A 121 -2.01 -8.01 1.64
CA PHE A 121 -2.21 -6.72 2.28
C PHE A 121 -1.52 -5.61 1.49
N ILE A 122 -2.24 -4.52 1.20
CA ILE A 122 -1.69 -3.30 0.61
C ILE A 122 -1.97 -2.13 1.55
N MET A 123 -0.92 -1.51 2.11
CA MET A 123 -1.07 -0.54 3.21
C MET A 123 -0.20 0.71 3.06
N GLY A 124 -0.84 1.88 3.01
CA GLY A 124 -0.14 3.17 3.07
C GLY A 124 0.38 3.48 4.47
N LYS A 125 1.43 4.31 4.59
CA LYS A 125 2.02 4.67 5.87
C LYS A 125 1.09 5.52 6.73
N GLY A 126 0.99 5.23 8.02
CA GLY A 126 0.31 6.11 8.98
C GLY A 126 1.04 7.44 9.19
N GLY A 127 0.27 8.51 9.36
CA GLY A 127 0.77 9.85 9.63
C GLY A 127 1.40 9.98 11.01
N ALA A 128 2.35 10.91 11.14
CA ALA A 128 2.99 11.23 12.40
C ALA A 128 2.06 12.08 13.28
N GLY A 129 1.96 11.73 14.57
CA GLY A 129 1.25 12.54 15.56
C GLY A 129 1.94 13.88 15.80
N ALA A 130 1.16 14.89 16.18
CA ALA A 130 1.69 16.18 16.57
C ALA A 130 2.27 16.16 17.99
N SER A 131 3.30 16.97 18.20
CA SER A 131 3.85 17.31 19.52
C SER A 131 3.44 18.73 19.91
N ASN A 132 3.15 18.99 21.18
CA ASN A 132 2.95 20.36 21.64
C ASN A 132 4.25 21.15 21.49
N ALA A 133 4.16 22.40 21.02
CA ALA A 133 5.30 23.30 21.03
C ALA A 133 5.83 23.44 22.47
N THR A 134 7.16 23.45 22.60
CA THR A 134 7.99 23.34 23.82
C THR A 134 7.83 24.46 24.86
N THR A 135 6.70 25.16 24.92
CA THR A 135 6.43 26.10 25.99
C THR A 135 5.90 25.35 27.21
N HIS A 136 6.78 25.20 28.20
CA HIS A 136 6.65 24.50 29.48
C HIS A 136 5.54 25.02 30.42
N ALA A 137 4.53 25.71 29.91
CA ALA A 137 3.39 26.11 30.72
C ALA A 137 2.37 24.97 30.68
N PHE A 138 1.86 24.59 31.87
CA PHE A 138 0.64 23.80 32.04
C PHE A 138 -0.53 24.57 31.42
N ASN A 139 -0.59 24.62 30.09
CA ASN A 139 -1.52 25.43 29.35
C ASN A 139 -2.48 24.49 28.62
N ILE A 140 -3.57 24.16 29.34
CA ILE A 140 -4.76 23.50 28.83
C ILE A 140 -5.35 24.23 27.60
N PHE A 141 -4.97 25.49 27.37
CA PHE A 141 -5.43 26.35 26.27
C PHE A 141 -4.37 26.59 25.18
N SER A 142 -3.26 25.84 25.15
CA SER A 142 -2.29 25.95 24.04
C SER A 142 -2.93 25.59 22.69
N THR A 143 -2.47 26.25 21.63
CA THR A 143 -2.89 25.98 20.25
C THR A 143 -2.60 24.52 19.91
N ARG A 144 -3.67 23.76 19.68
CA ARG A 144 -3.57 22.35 19.28
C ARG A 144 -2.93 22.28 17.90
N THR A 145 -1.90 21.46 17.77
CA THR A 145 -1.28 21.17 16.48
C THR A 145 -1.89 19.88 15.94
N ASN A 146 -2.28 19.88 14.67
CA ASN A 146 -2.81 18.68 14.01
C ASN A 146 -1.67 17.72 13.67
N GLY A 147 -1.91 16.42 13.80
CA GLY A 147 -1.01 15.41 13.26
C GLY A 147 -0.99 15.44 11.73
N VAL A 148 -0.02 14.76 11.14
CA VAL A 148 0.16 14.66 9.69
C VAL A 148 -0.81 13.63 9.11
N ALA A 149 -1.27 13.84 7.89
CA ALA A 149 -2.07 12.84 7.16
C ALA A 149 -1.25 11.55 6.92
N GLY A 150 -1.94 10.41 6.85
CA GLY A 150 -1.34 9.17 6.38
C GLY A 150 -1.24 9.13 4.85
N GLY A 151 -0.37 8.26 4.34
CA GLY A 151 -0.12 8.07 2.93
C GLY A 151 -1.10 7.13 2.23
N PRO A 152 -1.22 7.20 0.90
CA PRO A 152 -2.09 6.34 0.12
C PRO A 152 -1.62 4.88 0.10
N ALA A 153 -2.55 3.93 -0.05
CA ALA A 153 -2.21 2.52 -0.28
C ALA A 153 -1.79 2.26 -1.74
N ILE A 154 -2.51 2.85 -2.69
CA ILE A 154 -2.32 2.64 -4.12
C ILE A 154 -2.31 3.98 -4.84
N ALA A 155 -1.34 4.15 -5.75
CA ALA A 155 -1.36 5.23 -6.74
C ALA A 155 -1.51 4.64 -8.15
N LEU A 156 -2.60 5.04 -8.83
CA LEU A 156 -2.94 4.58 -10.17
C LEU A 156 -2.65 5.67 -11.20
N SER A 157 -1.82 5.35 -12.18
CA SER A 157 -1.53 6.20 -13.34
C SER A 157 -2.12 5.67 -14.65
N THR A 158 -2.74 4.48 -14.61
CA THR A 158 -3.33 3.79 -15.75
C THR A 158 -4.60 3.05 -15.36
N PRO A 159 -5.48 2.72 -16.33
CA PRO A 159 -6.57 1.78 -16.10
C PRO A 159 -6.05 0.45 -15.56
N ILE A 160 -6.74 -0.09 -14.56
CA ILE A 160 -6.41 -1.37 -13.90
C ILE A 160 -7.71 -2.06 -13.46
N THR A 161 -7.72 -3.39 -13.53
CA THR A 161 -8.71 -4.22 -12.84
C THR A 161 -8.12 -4.71 -11.53
N ILE A 162 -8.82 -4.49 -10.41
CA ILE A 162 -8.39 -4.96 -9.09
C ILE A 162 -9.42 -5.96 -8.58
N ASP A 163 -8.99 -7.21 -8.39
CA ASP A 163 -9.70 -8.21 -7.61
C ASP A 163 -9.16 -8.19 -6.18
N ASN A 164 -9.96 -7.70 -5.25
CA ASN A 164 -9.65 -7.66 -3.82
C ASN A 164 -10.58 -8.55 -2.99
N ALA A 165 -11.22 -9.56 -3.59
CA ALA A 165 -12.21 -10.38 -2.88
C ALA A 165 -11.64 -11.14 -1.67
N GLN A 166 -10.32 -11.39 -1.65
CA GLN A 166 -9.64 -12.18 -0.62
C GLN A 166 -8.42 -11.46 -0.02
N GLY A 167 -8.35 -10.14 -0.19
CA GLY A 167 -7.25 -9.31 0.27
C GLY A 167 -7.74 -8.07 1.02
N TYR A 168 -6.79 -7.26 1.47
CA TYR A 168 -7.05 -6.01 2.17
C TYR A 168 -6.27 -4.86 1.52
N ILE A 169 -6.95 -3.72 1.39
CA ILE A 169 -6.37 -2.46 0.92
C ILE A 169 -6.77 -1.39 1.93
N GLY A 170 -5.79 -0.76 2.58
CA GLY A 170 -6.01 0.27 3.59
C GLY A 170 -5.04 1.42 3.44
N GLY A 171 -5.55 2.64 3.26
CA GLY A 171 -4.72 3.84 3.33
C GLY A 171 -4.11 4.01 4.74
N GLY A 172 -3.05 4.81 4.82
CA GLY A 172 -2.48 5.22 6.08
C GLY A 172 -3.47 6.08 6.88
N GLY A 173 -3.60 5.79 8.18
CA GLY A 173 -4.38 6.65 9.07
C GLY A 173 -3.65 7.95 9.41
N GLY A 174 -4.38 9.02 9.66
CA GLY A 174 -3.79 10.29 10.14
C GLY A 174 -3.16 10.15 11.52
N GLY A 175 -2.11 10.92 11.76
CA GLY A 175 -1.49 11.07 13.07
C GLY A 175 -2.36 11.89 14.02
N GLY A 176 -2.21 11.64 15.32
CA GLY A 176 -3.04 12.30 16.32
C GLY A 176 -2.68 13.77 16.54
N SER A 177 -3.65 14.58 16.94
CA SER A 177 -3.40 15.97 17.34
C SER A 177 -2.72 16.07 18.70
N SER A 178 -2.14 17.23 19.00
CA SER A 178 -1.55 17.53 20.30
C SER A 178 -2.65 17.91 21.32
N GLY A 179 -2.56 17.38 22.56
CA GLY A 179 -3.49 17.72 23.66
C GLY A 179 -4.06 16.51 24.42
N LEU A 180 -4.97 16.78 25.35
CA LEU A 180 -5.58 15.81 26.28
C LEU A 180 -6.39 14.69 25.58
N ALA A 181 -6.80 14.84 24.33
CA ALA A 181 -7.46 13.76 23.57
C ALA A 181 -6.66 13.50 22.29
N CYS A 182 -5.68 12.59 22.36
CA CYS A 182 -4.69 12.33 21.32
C CYS A 182 -4.95 11.04 20.54
N GLY A 183 -6.06 10.99 19.80
CA GLY A 183 -6.35 9.87 18.91
C GLY A 183 -5.62 9.97 17.57
N GLY A 184 -4.95 8.91 17.10
CA GLY A 184 -4.33 8.85 15.78
C GLY A 184 -4.03 7.41 15.36
N GLY A 185 -4.69 6.92 14.30
CA GLY A 185 -4.55 5.54 13.88
C GLY A 185 -5.44 5.14 12.70
N GLY A 186 -4.84 4.44 11.75
CA GLY A 186 -5.44 3.75 10.60
C GLY A 186 -4.36 2.86 9.99
N ALA A 187 -4.72 1.98 9.03
CA ALA A 187 -4.00 0.75 8.66
C ALA A 187 -2.45 0.76 8.69
N GLY A 188 -1.82 1.89 8.39
CA GLY A 188 -0.36 2.09 8.45
C GLY A 188 0.27 2.44 9.80
N GLY A 189 -0.42 2.29 10.94
CA GLY A 189 0.21 2.44 12.27
C GLY A 189 0.62 3.87 12.64
N GLY A 190 -0.23 4.86 12.35
CA GLY A 190 0.04 6.26 12.71
C GLY A 190 0.36 6.46 14.20
N LEU A 191 1.25 7.41 14.49
CA LEU A 191 1.62 7.75 15.86
C LEU A 191 0.48 8.53 16.54
N GLY A 192 0.15 8.16 17.77
CA GLY A 192 -0.68 8.98 18.65
C GLY A 192 0.01 10.30 19.01
N GLY A 193 -0.77 11.34 19.32
CA GLY A 193 -0.22 12.62 19.79
C GLY A 193 0.40 12.49 21.18
N GLY A 194 1.51 13.19 21.43
CA GLY A 194 2.21 13.13 22.72
C GLY A 194 1.64 14.10 23.76
N LEU A 195 1.54 13.65 25.01
CA LEU A 195 1.38 14.50 26.18
C LEU A 195 2.71 14.62 26.91
N SER A 196 3.27 15.83 26.95
CA SER A 196 4.36 16.16 27.88
C SER A 196 3.74 16.36 29.26
N TYR A 197 3.73 15.31 30.08
CA TYR A 197 3.52 15.48 31.52
C TYR A 197 4.82 16.00 32.12
N VAL A 198 4.75 17.12 32.83
CA VAL A 198 5.88 17.61 33.63
C VAL A 198 5.98 16.71 34.86
N SER A 199 6.63 15.57 34.71
CA SER A 199 7.29 14.90 35.82
C SER A 199 8.69 14.57 35.35
N ASN A 200 9.65 14.76 36.23
CA ASN A 200 11.08 14.84 35.96
C ASN A 200 11.71 13.47 35.62
N LEU A 201 10.98 12.60 34.95
CA LEU A 201 11.43 11.29 34.50
C LEU A 201 11.48 11.27 32.97
N VAL A 202 12.72 11.19 32.48
CA VAL A 202 13.22 10.73 31.18
C VAL A 202 12.22 10.80 30.00
N PRO A 203 12.52 11.54 28.91
CA PRO A 203 11.68 11.56 27.73
C PRO A 203 11.48 10.14 27.20
N ALA A 204 10.26 9.62 27.31
CA ALA A 204 9.89 8.36 26.69
C ALA A 204 9.95 8.55 25.17
N VAL A 205 11.00 8.00 24.54
CA VAL A 205 11.07 7.84 23.09
C VAL A 205 9.97 6.85 22.70
N VAL A 206 8.82 7.37 22.27
CA VAL A 206 7.73 6.53 21.75
C VAL A 206 8.02 6.29 20.26
N THR A 207 8.68 5.18 19.95
CA THR A 207 8.87 4.74 18.56
C THR A 207 7.53 4.36 17.93
N ALA A 208 7.33 4.68 16.65
CA ALA A 208 6.16 4.23 15.91
C ALA A 208 6.02 2.69 16.02
N PRO A 209 4.86 2.17 16.44
CA PRO A 209 4.66 0.74 16.50
C PRO A 209 4.73 0.14 15.09
N ALA A 210 5.15 -1.13 15.02
CA ALA A 210 5.06 -1.90 13.78
C ALA A 210 3.60 -1.89 13.25
N PRO A 211 3.39 -2.02 11.93
CA PRO A 211 2.06 -2.05 11.35
C PRO A 211 1.20 -3.13 12.04
N PRO A 212 0.00 -2.79 12.55
CA PRO A 212 -0.85 -3.75 13.23
C PRO A 212 -1.37 -4.80 12.24
N SER A 213 -1.80 -5.96 12.75
CA SER A 213 -2.50 -6.93 11.91
C SER A 213 -3.81 -6.31 11.37
N PRO A 214 -4.24 -6.72 10.16
CA PRO A 214 -5.46 -6.21 9.54
C PRO A 214 -6.68 -6.33 10.44
N GLY A 215 -7.50 -5.28 10.49
CA GLY A 215 -8.72 -5.27 11.30
C GLY A 215 -8.53 -5.18 12.81
N GLN A 216 -7.30 -5.09 13.32
CA GLN A 216 -7.07 -4.94 14.75
C GLN A 216 -7.37 -3.51 15.22
N PRO A 217 -8.11 -3.36 16.35
CA PRO A 217 -8.10 -2.13 17.14
C PRO A 217 -6.67 -1.85 17.61
N GLY A 218 -6.22 -0.59 17.55
CA GLY A 218 -4.85 -0.28 17.96
C GLY A 218 -4.58 -0.50 19.45
N SER A 219 -3.31 -0.75 19.79
CA SER A 219 -2.85 -0.99 21.17
C SER A 219 -2.68 0.32 21.95
N GLN A 220 -3.08 0.30 23.23
CA GLN A 220 -2.85 1.36 24.22
C GLN A 220 -1.72 0.91 25.16
N ASN A 221 -0.56 1.59 25.15
CA ASN A 221 0.41 1.43 26.22
C ASN A 221 0.14 2.48 27.29
N LEU A 222 -0.57 2.10 28.35
CA LEU A 222 -0.72 2.92 29.55
C LEU A 222 0.02 2.25 30.70
N THR A 223 1.17 2.82 31.09
CA THR A 223 1.76 2.51 32.40
C THR A 223 0.94 3.27 33.44
N GLN A 224 0.02 2.58 34.10
CA GLN A 224 -0.68 3.15 35.25
C GLN A 224 0.25 3.15 36.44
N ASP A 225 0.68 4.33 36.88
CA ASP A 225 1.26 4.48 38.21
C ASP A 225 0.15 4.24 39.26
N PRO A 226 0.32 3.28 40.18
CA PRO A 226 -0.72 2.91 41.15
C PRO A 226 -1.01 3.99 42.21
N ASN A 227 -0.29 5.12 42.18
CA ASN A 227 -0.35 6.18 43.20
C ASN A 227 -1.03 7.47 42.72
N HIS A 228 -1.70 7.48 41.57
CA HIS A 228 -2.43 8.66 41.09
C HIS A 228 -3.94 8.40 41.04
N LEU A 229 -4.72 9.38 41.51
CA LEU A 229 -6.18 9.37 41.70
C LEU A 229 -6.93 8.50 40.68
N ALA A 230 -7.62 7.46 41.16
CA ALA A 230 -8.39 6.54 40.33
C ALA A 230 -9.55 7.28 39.65
N PHE A 231 -9.37 7.54 38.35
CA PHE A 231 -10.32 8.18 37.47
C PHE A 231 -11.12 7.08 36.75
N ASN A 232 -12.42 6.92 37.03
CA ASN A 232 -13.24 5.91 36.34
C ASN A 232 -13.55 6.37 34.91
N VAL A 233 -12.97 5.68 33.93
CA VAL A 233 -12.99 6.03 32.50
C VAL A 233 -14.09 5.26 31.74
N HIS A 234 -14.87 5.95 30.89
CA HIS A 234 -15.67 5.32 29.84
C HIS A 234 -14.92 5.42 28.50
N TYR A 235 -14.71 4.27 27.86
CA TYR A 235 -13.92 4.12 26.64
C TYR A 235 -14.77 4.40 25.39
N ALA A 236 -14.36 5.35 24.55
CA ALA A 236 -14.92 5.44 23.20
C ALA A 236 -14.27 4.35 22.32
N GLN A 237 -15.05 3.34 21.94
CA GLN A 237 -14.64 2.35 20.95
C GLN A 237 -14.74 2.97 19.56
N HIS A 238 -13.61 3.26 18.90
CA HIS A 238 -13.62 3.69 17.50
C HIS A 238 -13.41 2.46 16.61
N THR A 239 -14.37 2.20 15.72
CA THR A 239 -14.53 0.97 14.93
C THR A 239 -13.78 0.99 13.59
N GLY A 240 -12.75 1.83 13.44
CA GLY A 240 -11.93 1.88 12.23
C GLY A 240 -10.85 0.82 12.25
N ALA A 241 -10.85 -0.09 11.27
CA ALA A 241 -9.76 -1.05 11.08
C ALA A 241 -8.42 -0.30 10.92
N GLY A 242 -7.48 -0.50 11.86
CA GLY A 242 -6.06 -0.28 11.58
C GLY A 242 -5.26 0.72 12.42
N GLY A 243 -5.73 1.33 13.51
CA GLY A 243 -4.80 2.07 14.36
C GLY A 243 -5.33 2.63 15.68
N ALA A 244 -4.38 2.97 16.55
CA ALA A 244 -4.59 3.32 17.96
C ALA A 244 -5.21 4.71 18.15
N GLY A 245 -5.72 4.98 19.34
CA GLY A 245 -6.07 6.36 19.70
C GLY A 245 -5.87 6.57 21.20
N GLY A 246 -4.82 7.29 21.58
CA GLY A 246 -4.59 7.64 22.98
C GLY A 246 -5.61 8.66 23.48
N ASN A 247 -6.05 8.55 24.73
CA ASN A 247 -6.85 9.57 25.41
C ASN A 247 -6.24 9.85 26.78
N VAL A 248 -6.23 11.12 27.20
CA VAL A 248 -5.94 11.56 28.57
C VAL A 248 -7.08 12.45 29.06
N ALA A 249 -7.94 11.89 29.90
CA ALA A 249 -9.03 12.64 30.47
C ALA A 249 -8.52 13.69 31.48
N ALA A 250 -8.96 14.94 31.34
CA ALA A 250 -8.93 15.93 32.42
C ALA A 250 -10.37 16.33 32.73
N SER A 251 -10.79 16.18 33.98
CA SER A 251 -11.98 16.88 34.48
C SER A 251 -11.64 17.65 35.77
N LYS A 252 -12.15 18.89 35.83
CA LYS A 252 -12.16 19.70 37.05
C LYS A 252 -13.37 19.28 37.88
N GLY A 253 -13.13 18.74 39.07
CA GLY A 253 -14.09 18.81 40.16
C GLY A 253 -13.71 19.98 41.07
N PHE A 254 -14.43 21.10 40.98
CA PHE A 254 -14.51 22.06 42.08
C PHE A 254 -15.85 21.82 42.76
N SER A 255 -15.84 21.44 44.03
CA SER A 255 -17.02 21.44 44.88
C SER A 255 -16.79 22.45 46.01
N ILE A 256 -17.67 23.44 46.06
CA ILE A 256 -18.03 24.20 47.27
C ILE A 256 -18.65 23.26 48.30
#